data_AF-A0A182WJU7-F1
#
_entry.id   AF-A0A182WJU7-F1
#
_cell.length_a   1.000
_cell.length_b   1.000
_cell.length_c   1.000
_cell.angle_alpha   90.00
_cell.angle_beta   90.00
_cell.angle_gamma   90.00
#
_symmetry.space_group_name_H-M   'P 1'
#
loop_
_entity.id
_entity.type
_entity.pdbx_description
1 polymer ?
#
loop_
_entity_poly.entity_id
_entity_poly.type
_entity_poly.pdbx_seq_one_letter_code
_entity_poly.pdbx_strand_id
1 'polypeptide(L)'
;MGKIPANPPKSVPNRKENQSLFSKIRKEYVSLTFAKSLIFDPARLPLISILILAAELVLNVFVVQNVRYTEIDWKAYMQECDTGPLVYPAGFVYIYSALYFLTSHGTNIRLAQYVFVGLYLLQLVLVLRLYCKSRKIPPYVMAITIFTSYRIHSIYVLRLFNDPIAILFLYAALNAFIDGRWTLGSVMLSLGVSVKMNILLFAPAILLLYITNLGWLKTALQLTVCAMIQLILGAPFLLTHPWQYIKGSFDLSRVFEHKWTVNYRFLEPEIFESKAFHLALLGLHLTLLVVFASPCYKYFQNYCRLRHLEMMLLPQIEAQNRAEKEKEKKPKKSPNQALPASKGNKDEEKLTPDQEKFLKSFEKGIKKMSGKQQKVERAPEESPTPNSATSKFSIHFDRSTQLALLPIFLSNFIGIVCARSLHYQFYVWYFHSLPYLTWYTEYTNSLKFLLLFLLEFCWNTYPSTALSSLVLHTCHLILLVGIGRKMFRRIPDLAQFNKTE
;
A
#
# COMPACT_ATOMS: atom_id res chain seq x y z
N MET A 1 -47.88 -30.12 -59.46
CA MET A 1 -49.10 -29.46 -58.94
C MET A 1 -48.93 -29.27 -57.44
N GLY A 2 -48.64 -28.04 -57.03
CA GLY A 2 -48.37 -27.67 -55.65
C GLY A 2 -49.64 -27.62 -54.81
N LYS A 3 -49.54 -28.07 -53.56
CA LYS A 3 -50.50 -27.76 -52.50
C LYS A 3 -49.87 -26.71 -51.61
N ILE A 4 -50.52 -25.56 -51.59
CA ILE A 4 -50.28 -24.41 -50.73
C ILE A 4 -50.46 -24.84 -49.26
N PRO A 5 -49.57 -24.45 -48.34
CA PRO A 5 -49.94 -24.28 -46.96
C PRO A 5 -49.69 -22.84 -46.47
N ALA A 6 -50.80 -22.25 -46.02
CA ALA A 6 -50.98 -21.33 -44.89
C ALA A 6 -49.92 -20.23 -44.63
N ASN A 7 -50.36 -18.98 -44.80
CA ASN A 7 -49.75 -17.79 -44.19
C ASN A 7 -49.65 -17.92 -42.66
N PRO A 8 -48.48 -17.69 -42.04
CA PRO A 8 -48.40 -17.35 -40.63
C PRO A 8 -48.69 -15.84 -40.42
N PRO A 9 -49.20 -15.45 -39.23
CA PRO A 9 -49.73 -14.12 -38.98
C PRO A 9 -48.65 -13.03 -38.92
N LYS A 10 -49.04 -11.83 -39.36
CA LYS A 10 -48.24 -10.59 -39.34
C LYS A 10 -47.61 -10.37 -37.95
N SER A 11 -46.29 -10.29 -37.90
CA SER A 11 -45.55 -9.89 -36.72
C SER A 11 -45.87 -8.44 -36.36
N VAL A 12 -46.34 -8.24 -35.13
CA VAL A 12 -46.56 -6.93 -34.52
C VAL A 12 -45.21 -6.19 -34.46
N PRO A 13 -45.13 -4.91 -34.87
CA PRO A 13 -43.90 -4.15 -34.76
C PRO A 13 -43.54 -3.97 -33.27
N ASN A 14 -42.37 -4.50 -32.89
CA ASN A 14 -41.85 -4.44 -31.53
C ASN A 14 -41.66 -2.97 -31.12
N ARG A 15 -42.52 -2.50 -30.22
CA ARG A 15 -42.49 -1.16 -29.63
C ARG A 15 -41.14 -1.00 -28.93
N LYS A 16 -40.28 -0.11 -29.44
CA LYS A 16 -39.05 0.30 -28.74
C LYS A 16 -39.45 0.86 -27.37
N GLU A 17 -39.35 0.04 -26.33
CA GLU A 17 -39.44 0.51 -24.95
C GLU A 17 -38.32 1.51 -24.72
N ASN A 18 -38.69 2.77 -24.49
CA ASN A 18 -37.83 3.78 -23.92
C ASN A 18 -37.43 3.30 -22.52
N GLN A 19 -36.34 2.53 -22.42
CA GLN A 19 -35.72 2.20 -21.15
C GLN A 19 -35.29 3.51 -20.48
N SER A 20 -36.00 3.90 -19.43
CA SER A 20 -35.67 5.10 -18.67
C SER A 20 -34.24 4.97 -18.11
N LEU A 21 -33.52 6.08 -18.01
CA LEU A 21 -32.17 6.15 -17.45
C LEU A 21 -32.08 5.43 -16.08
N PHE A 22 -33.18 5.45 -15.32
CA PHE A 22 -33.34 4.78 -14.04
C PHE A 22 -33.33 3.24 -14.14
N SER A 23 -33.92 2.65 -15.18
CA SER A 23 -33.90 1.19 -15.36
C SER A 23 -32.53 0.67 -15.82
N LYS A 24 -31.76 1.49 -16.55
CA LYS A 24 -30.35 1.22 -16.88
C LYS A 24 -29.45 1.30 -15.65
N ILE A 25 -29.56 2.37 -14.84
CA ILE A 25 -28.82 2.52 -13.59
C ILE A 25 -29.16 1.38 -12.62
N ARG A 26 -30.44 0.99 -12.51
CA ARG A 26 -30.85 -0.14 -11.66
C ARG A 26 -30.25 -1.46 -12.14
N LYS A 27 -30.21 -1.75 -13.45
CA LYS A 27 -29.56 -2.97 -13.96
C LYS A 27 -28.04 -2.96 -13.79
N GLU A 28 -27.40 -1.81 -13.89
CA GLU A 28 -25.93 -1.68 -13.81
C GLU A 28 -25.41 -1.75 -12.36
N TYR A 29 -26.11 -1.13 -11.41
CA TYR A 29 -25.68 -1.02 -10.01
C TYR A 29 -26.42 -1.96 -9.04
N VAL A 30 -27.57 -2.53 -9.43
CA VAL A 30 -28.34 -3.53 -8.65
C VAL A 30 -28.30 -4.89 -9.34
N SER A 31 -27.14 -5.24 -9.91
CA SER A 31 -26.86 -6.60 -10.39
C SER A 31 -26.02 -7.36 -9.36
N LEU A 32 -26.29 -8.66 -9.23
CA LEU A 32 -25.51 -9.55 -8.37
C LEU A 32 -24.02 -9.61 -8.80
N THR A 33 -23.75 -9.36 -10.08
CA THR A 33 -22.42 -9.19 -10.67
C THR A 33 -21.72 -7.94 -10.15
N PHE A 34 -22.43 -6.80 -10.09
CA PHE A 34 -21.87 -5.57 -9.53
C PHE A 34 -21.55 -5.72 -8.03
N ALA A 35 -22.46 -6.32 -7.26
CA ALA A 35 -22.23 -6.62 -5.84
C ALA A 35 -21.00 -7.51 -5.62
N LYS A 36 -20.84 -8.58 -6.42
CA LYS A 36 -19.63 -9.41 -6.40
C LYS A 36 -18.37 -8.61 -6.77
N SER A 37 -18.44 -7.73 -7.77
CA SER A 37 -17.30 -6.88 -8.14
C SER A 37 -16.89 -5.97 -6.99
N LEU A 38 -17.84 -5.42 -6.25
CA LEU A 38 -17.56 -4.53 -5.12
C LEU A 38 -16.80 -5.23 -3.99
N ILE A 39 -17.02 -6.52 -3.82
CA ILE A 39 -16.40 -7.34 -2.77
C ILE A 39 -15.00 -7.83 -3.20
N PHE A 40 -14.87 -8.31 -4.44
CA PHE A 40 -13.70 -9.07 -4.88
C PHE A 40 -12.74 -8.31 -5.82
N ASP A 41 -13.19 -7.25 -6.51
CA ASP A 41 -12.37 -6.53 -7.48
C ASP A 41 -11.55 -5.41 -6.80
N PRO A 42 -10.20 -5.49 -6.79
CA PRO A 42 -9.34 -4.43 -6.26
C PRO A 42 -9.55 -3.06 -6.94
N ALA A 43 -10.06 -3.00 -8.16
CA ALA A 43 -10.36 -1.74 -8.83
C ALA A 43 -11.53 -0.97 -8.18
N ARG A 44 -12.39 -1.66 -7.43
CA ARG A 44 -13.51 -1.07 -6.69
C ARG A 44 -13.12 -0.60 -5.28
N LEU A 45 -11.89 -0.84 -4.85
CA LEU A 45 -11.41 -0.47 -3.52
C LEU A 45 -11.55 1.04 -3.19
N PRO A 46 -11.37 2.01 -4.11
CA PRO A 46 -11.58 3.42 -3.78
C PRO A 46 -13.00 3.73 -3.30
N LEU A 47 -14.02 3.10 -3.89
CA LEU A 47 -15.41 3.26 -3.46
C LEU A 47 -15.65 2.61 -2.09
N ILE A 48 -15.15 1.38 -1.91
CA ILE A 48 -15.25 0.68 -0.63
C ILE A 48 -14.47 1.40 0.48
N SER A 49 -13.37 2.07 0.15
CA SER A 49 -12.57 2.83 1.12
C SER A 49 -13.39 3.93 1.81
N ILE A 50 -14.30 4.59 1.09
CA ILE A 50 -15.20 5.60 1.67
C ILE A 50 -16.16 4.95 2.68
N LEU A 51 -16.72 3.78 2.32
CA LEU A 51 -17.62 3.03 3.21
C LEU A 51 -16.89 2.51 4.45
N ILE A 52 -15.66 2.01 4.27
CA ILE A 52 -14.80 1.58 5.38
C ILE A 52 -14.54 2.76 6.33
N LEU A 53 -14.13 3.91 5.81
CA LEU A 53 -13.85 5.10 6.63
C LEU A 53 -15.09 5.60 7.40
N ALA A 54 -16.26 5.60 6.75
CA ALA A 54 -17.51 5.98 7.40
C ALA A 54 -17.89 5.01 8.53
N ALA A 55 -17.80 3.70 8.27
CA ALA A 55 -18.08 2.68 9.28
C ALA A 55 -17.08 2.71 10.44
N GLU A 56 -15.79 2.94 10.14
CA GLU A 56 -14.73 3.08 11.16
C GLU A 56 -14.91 4.33 12.01
N LEU A 57 -15.38 5.45 11.45
CA LEU A 57 -15.72 6.63 12.23
C LEU A 57 -16.81 6.31 13.26
N VAL A 58 -17.90 5.66 12.81
CA VAL A 58 -19.00 5.26 13.69
C VAL A 58 -18.51 4.28 14.75
N LEU A 59 -17.73 3.27 14.37
CA LEU A 59 -17.16 2.28 15.29
C LEU A 59 -16.26 2.93 16.34
N ASN A 60 -15.34 3.81 15.95
CA ASN A 60 -14.43 4.46 16.88
C ASN A 60 -15.17 5.41 17.84
N VAL A 61 -16.17 6.16 17.36
CA VAL A 61 -17.02 6.98 18.23
C VAL A 61 -17.81 6.09 19.21
N PHE A 62 -18.36 4.98 18.74
CA PHE A 62 -19.04 4.00 19.58
C PHE A 62 -18.10 3.42 20.66
N VAL A 63 -16.89 3.02 20.29
CA VAL A 63 -15.87 2.50 21.22
C VAL A 63 -15.51 3.55 22.25
N VAL A 64 -15.25 4.79 21.85
CA VAL A 64 -14.95 5.89 22.79
C VAL A 64 -16.10 6.07 23.76
N GLN A 65 -17.35 6.09 23.31
CA GLN A 65 -18.50 6.33 24.20
C GLN A 65 -18.78 5.16 25.15
N ASN A 66 -18.62 3.92 24.70
CA ASN A 66 -19.11 2.73 25.40
C ASN A 66 -18.03 1.90 26.09
N VAL A 67 -16.75 2.08 25.74
CA VAL A 67 -15.64 1.31 26.33
C VAL A 67 -14.81 2.20 27.24
N ARG A 68 -14.46 1.68 28.42
CA ARG A 68 -13.66 2.40 29.41
C ARG A 68 -12.24 2.62 28.89
N TYR A 69 -11.75 3.84 29.07
CA TYR A 69 -10.36 4.19 28.84
C TYR A 69 -9.43 3.37 29.76
N THR A 70 -8.27 2.97 29.27
CA THR A 70 -7.26 2.24 30.04
C THR A 70 -5.97 3.05 30.05
N GLU A 71 -5.69 3.66 31.19
CA GLU A 71 -4.46 4.41 31.43
C GLU A 71 -3.24 3.46 31.41
N ILE A 72 -2.25 3.78 30.58
CA ILE A 72 -0.96 3.10 30.55
C ILE A 72 0.15 4.15 30.48
N ASP A 73 0.26 4.85 29.35
CA ASP A 73 1.36 5.79 29.10
C ASP A 73 0.92 7.26 29.05
N TRP A 74 -0.38 7.58 28.97
CA TRP A 74 -0.83 8.96 28.71
C TRP A 74 -0.35 9.93 29.80
N LYS A 75 -0.52 9.57 31.08
CA LYS A 75 0.01 10.36 32.20
C LYS A 75 1.52 10.52 32.15
N ALA A 76 2.25 9.46 31.80
CA ALA A 76 3.71 9.55 31.64
C ALA A 76 4.09 10.52 30.51
N TYR A 77 3.37 10.48 29.38
CA TYR A 77 3.57 11.42 28.29
C TYR A 77 3.29 12.87 28.69
N MET A 78 2.24 13.12 29.48
CA MET A 78 1.94 14.46 30.01
C MET A 78 3.03 14.94 30.97
N GLN A 79 3.59 14.04 31.80
CA GLN A 79 4.69 14.34 32.72
C GLN A 79 6.00 14.66 31.98
N GLU A 80 6.30 13.95 30.89
CA GLU A 80 7.48 14.23 30.03
C GLU A 80 7.45 15.61 29.38
N CYS A 81 6.26 16.22 29.22
CA CYS A 81 6.13 17.56 28.64
C CYS A 81 6.39 18.69 29.65
N ASP A 82 6.22 18.44 30.95
CA ASP A 82 6.28 19.45 32.01
C ASP A 82 7.60 19.37 32.80
N THR A 83 7.93 18.18 33.32
CA THR A 83 9.02 18.01 34.30
C THR A 83 9.92 16.79 34.04
N GLY A 84 9.60 15.95 33.06
CA GLY A 84 10.26 14.65 32.87
C GLY A 84 11.50 14.67 31.96
N PRO A 85 12.44 13.72 32.13
CA PRO A 85 13.55 13.53 31.20
C PRO A 85 13.04 12.99 29.86
N LEU A 86 13.63 13.45 28.75
CA LEU A 86 13.22 13.02 27.41
C LEU A 86 13.58 11.56 27.14
N VAL A 87 12.57 10.75 26.87
CA VAL A 87 12.73 9.34 26.50
C VAL A 87 12.49 9.10 25.00
N TYR A 88 11.89 10.07 24.34
CA TYR A 88 11.65 10.07 22.90
C TYR A 88 12.43 11.21 22.21
N PRO A 89 12.61 11.19 20.88
CA PRO A 89 13.19 12.32 20.17
C PRO A 89 12.27 13.56 20.22
N ALA A 90 12.84 14.74 19.95
CA ALA A 90 12.21 16.03 20.24
C ALA A 90 10.81 16.24 19.63
N GLY A 91 10.52 15.63 18.47
CA GLY A 91 9.21 15.74 17.82
C GLY A 91 8.06 15.23 18.69
N PHE A 92 8.31 14.20 19.51
CA PHE A 92 7.34 13.72 20.49
C PHE A 92 6.89 14.83 21.44
N VAL A 93 7.84 15.56 22.01
CA VAL A 93 7.58 16.59 23.03
C VAL A 93 6.74 17.71 22.46
N TYR A 94 7.06 18.19 21.27
CA TYR A 94 6.30 19.28 20.66
C TYR A 94 4.85 18.87 20.40
N ILE A 95 4.62 17.65 19.92
CA ILE A 95 3.28 17.14 19.65
C ILE A 95 2.51 16.92 20.96
N TYR A 96 3.13 16.28 21.95
CA TYR A 96 2.46 16.01 23.21
C TYR A 96 2.30 17.25 24.09
N SER A 97 3.15 18.28 23.95
CA SER A 97 2.93 19.60 24.55
C SER A 97 1.70 20.28 23.96
N ALA A 98 1.52 20.22 22.64
CA ALA A 98 0.30 20.74 22.01
C ALA A 98 -0.95 19.99 22.51
N LEU A 99 -0.87 18.66 22.65
CA LEU A 99 -1.95 17.85 23.22
C LEU A 99 -2.19 18.17 24.70
N TYR A 100 -1.13 18.40 25.47
CA TYR A 100 -1.20 18.76 26.88
C TYR A 100 -2.02 20.04 27.07
N PHE A 101 -1.68 21.11 26.35
CA PHE A 101 -2.44 22.37 26.43
C PHE A 101 -3.88 22.22 25.89
N LEU A 102 -4.05 21.52 24.77
CA LEU A 102 -5.38 21.30 24.18
C LEU A 102 -6.33 20.54 25.12
N THR A 103 -5.81 19.58 25.88
CA THR A 103 -6.58 18.68 26.73
C THR A 103 -6.68 19.16 28.17
N SER A 104 -6.52 20.46 28.42
CA SER A 104 -6.55 21.04 29.77
C SER A 104 -5.49 20.37 30.67
N HIS A 105 -4.24 20.41 30.22
CA HIS A 105 -3.07 19.82 30.91
C HIS A 105 -3.19 18.30 31.06
N GLY A 106 -3.73 17.62 30.05
CA GLY A 106 -3.88 16.16 30.04
C GLY A 106 -5.08 15.59 30.78
N THR A 107 -5.92 16.43 31.41
CA THR A 107 -7.07 15.99 32.22
C THR A 107 -8.30 15.63 31.39
N ASN A 108 -8.49 16.26 30.23
CA ASN A 108 -9.61 16.00 29.33
C ASN A 108 -9.30 14.82 28.39
N ILE A 109 -9.38 13.61 28.95
CA ILE A 109 -9.15 12.36 28.21
C ILE A 109 -10.14 12.18 27.07
N ARG A 110 -11.40 12.60 27.23
CA ARG A 110 -12.42 12.49 26.17
C ARG A 110 -12.01 13.26 24.92
N LEU A 111 -11.54 14.49 25.08
CA LEU A 111 -11.03 15.28 23.95
C LEU A 111 -9.82 14.60 23.32
N ALA A 112 -8.89 14.08 24.12
CA ALA A 112 -7.74 13.33 23.62
C ALA A 112 -8.17 12.10 22.79
N GLN A 113 -9.15 11.33 23.27
CA GLN A 113 -9.70 10.18 22.54
C GLN A 113 -10.24 10.60 21.16
N TYR A 114 -11.01 11.69 21.07
CA TYR A 114 -11.52 12.18 19.78
C TYR A 114 -10.40 12.67 18.83
N VAL A 115 -9.35 13.30 19.35
CA VAL A 115 -8.15 13.62 18.55
C VAL A 115 -7.53 12.33 18.00
N PHE A 116 -7.42 11.28 18.82
CA PHE A 116 -6.90 9.99 18.38
C PHE A 116 -7.81 9.23 17.40
N VAL A 117 -9.14 9.44 17.45
CA VAL A 117 -10.06 9.00 16.39
C VAL A 117 -9.69 9.68 15.07
N GLY A 118 -9.44 10.99 15.08
CA GLY A 118 -8.99 11.73 13.90
C GLY A 118 -7.66 11.21 13.35
N LEU A 119 -6.67 10.96 14.23
CA LEU A 119 -5.38 10.37 13.85
C LEU A 119 -5.55 8.98 13.23
N TYR A 120 -6.40 8.14 13.82
CA TYR A 120 -6.71 6.81 13.32
C TYR A 120 -7.35 6.87 11.91
N LEU A 121 -8.34 7.73 11.71
CA LEU A 121 -8.99 7.87 10.40
C LEU A 121 -8.03 8.41 9.34
N LEU A 122 -7.19 9.38 9.69
CA LEU A 122 -6.17 9.91 8.78
C LEU A 122 -5.14 8.84 8.41
N GLN A 123 -4.68 8.05 9.39
CA GLN A 123 -3.83 6.87 9.14
C GLN A 123 -4.51 5.94 8.13
N LEU A 124 -5.79 5.65 8.34
CA LEU A 124 -6.54 4.74 7.49
C LEU A 124 -6.71 5.26 6.07
N VAL A 125 -6.94 6.57 5.90
CA VAL A 125 -6.95 7.23 4.57
C VAL A 125 -5.62 7.01 3.84
N LEU A 126 -4.49 7.22 4.52
CA LEU A 126 -3.16 7.06 3.93
C LEU A 126 -2.87 5.60 3.55
N VAL A 127 -3.27 4.65 4.41
CA VAL A 127 -3.16 3.20 4.13
C VAL A 127 -4.02 2.82 2.93
N LEU A 128 -5.32 3.15 2.96
CA LEU A 128 -6.26 2.82 1.89
C LEU A 128 -5.86 3.44 0.56
N ARG A 129 -5.29 4.65 0.56
CA ARG A 129 -4.75 5.29 -0.65
C ARG A 129 -3.63 4.47 -1.29
N LEU A 130 -2.66 4.00 -0.50
CA LEU A 130 -1.58 3.14 -1.01
C LEU A 130 -2.12 1.82 -1.55
N TYR A 131 -3.09 1.23 -0.86
CA TYR A 131 -3.72 -0.02 -1.28
C TYR A 131 -4.53 0.14 -2.57
N CYS A 132 -5.29 1.24 -2.71
CA CYS A 132 -5.98 1.61 -3.94
C CYS A 132 -5.02 1.79 -5.11
N LYS A 133 -3.88 2.43 -4.89
CA LYS A 133 -2.82 2.58 -5.92
C LYS A 133 -2.13 1.27 -6.27
N SER A 134 -2.02 0.36 -5.31
CA SER A 134 -1.40 -0.95 -5.54
C SER A 134 -2.31 -1.91 -6.29
N ARG A 135 -3.64 -1.79 -6.11
CA ARG A 135 -4.67 -2.74 -6.59
C ARG A 135 -4.33 -4.22 -6.35
N LYS A 136 -3.57 -4.50 -5.30
CA LYS A 136 -3.10 -5.86 -4.99
C LYS A 136 -4.10 -6.64 -4.15
N ILE A 137 -4.82 -5.95 -3.29
CA ILE A 137 -5.63 -6.54 -2.23
C ILE A 137 -7.11 -6.30 -2.52
N PRO A 138 -7.94 -7.35 -2.54
CA PRO A 138 -9.38 -7.21 -2.70
C PRO A 138 -10.04 -6.44 -1.55
N PRO A 139 -11.16 -5.74 -1.80
CA PRO A 139 -11.88 -4.97 -0.78
C PRO A 139 -12.31 -5.76 0.46
N TYR A 140 -12.80 -6.99 0.29
CA TYR A 140 -13.22 -7.82 1.42
C TYR A 140 -12.10 -8.13 2.42
N VAL A 141 -10.86 -8.28 1.92
CA VAL A 141 -9.67 -8.53 2.77
C VAL A 141 -9.38 -7.29 3.62
N MET A 142 -9.46 -6.10 3.01
CA MET A 142 -9.27 -4.85 3.73
C MET A 142 -10.33 -4.65 4.79
N ALA A 143 -11.60 -4.85 4.43
CA ALA A 143 -12.71 -4.74 5.39
C ALA A 143 -12.51 -5.69 6.58
N ILE A 144 -12.27 -6.98 6.34
CA ILE A 144 -12.04 -7.97 7.41
C ILE A 144 -10.88 -7.51 8.30
N THR A 145 -9.71 -7.26 7.72
CA THR A 145 -8.51 -6.95 8.51
C THR A 145 -8.65 -5.68 9.35
N ILE A 146 -9.30 -4.63 8.83
CA ILE A 146 -9.51 -3.37 9.53
C ILE A 146 -10.51 -3.56 10.68
N PHE A 147 -11.70 -4.11 10.40
CA PHE A 147 -12.76 -4.23 11.41
C PHE A 147 -12.47 -5.27 12.50
N THR A 148 -11.69 -6.33 12.19
CA THR A 148 -11.45 -7.40 13.17
C THR A 148 -10.34 -7.09 14.18
N SER A 149 -9.56 -6.02 13.99
CA SER A 149 -8.42 -5.77 14.87
C SER A 149 -8.78 -4.96 16.11
N TYR A 150 -9.22 -5.67 17.15
CA TYR A 150 -9.50 -5.06 18.47
C TYR A 150 -8.27 -4.30 19.01
N ARG A 151 -7.08 -4.90 18.88
CA ARG A 151 -5.86 -4.34 19.46
C ARG A 151 -5.53 -2.97 18.87
N ILE A 152 -5.72 -2.80 17.56
CA ILE A 152 -5.38 -1.55 16.86
C ILE A 152 -6.31 -0.41 17.29
N HIS A 153 -7.62 -0.64 17.34
CA HIS A 153 -8.55 0.32 17.94
C HIS A 153 -8.11 0.71 19.34
N SER A 154 -7.78 -0.29 20.16
CA SER A 154 -7.40 -0.08 21.55
C SER A 154 -6.09 0.70 21.71
N ILE A 155 -5.10 0.50 20.84
CA ILE A 155 -3.84 1.27 20.79
C ILE A 155 -4.11 2.75 20.54
N TYR A 156 -4.98 3.07 19.58
CA TYR A 156 -5.30 4.45 19.23
C TYR A 156 -6.20 5.09 20.28
N VAL A 157 -7.41 4.58 20.51
CA VAL A 157 -8.46 5.35 21.20
C VAL A 157 -8.65 4.98 22.66
N LEU A 158 -8.12 3.85 23.12
CA LEU A 158 -8.25 3.41 24.52
C LEU A 158 -6.96 3.56 25.34
N ARG A 159 -5.81 3.70 24.68
CA ARG A 159 -4.49 3.84 25.32
C ARG A 159 -3.73 5.10 24.93
N LEU A 160 -4.07 5.72 23.80
CA LEU A 160 -3.48 6.99 23.33
C LEU A 160 -1.95 6.92 23.18
N PHE A 161 -1.44 5.79 22.68
CA PHE A 161 0.00 5.56 22.55
C PHE A 161 0.65 6.51 21.52
N ASN A 162 1.94 6.79 21.71
CA ASN A 162 2.73 7.62 20.80
C ASN A 162 2.97 6.94 19.42
N ASP A 163 3.13 5.61 19.40
CA ASP A 163 3.46 4.81 18.23
C ASP A 163 2.58 5.11 16.98
N PRO A 164 1.24 5.20 17.09
CA PRO A 164 0.35 5.75 16.07
C PRO A 164 0.85 6.99 15.32
N ILE A 165 1.35 8.00 16.02
CA ILE A 165 1.73 9.29 15.43
C ILE A 165 2.98 9.12 14.57
N ALA A 166 3.95 8.34 15.04
CA ALA A 166 5.14 8.01 14.25
C ALA A 166 4.78 7.25 12.96
N ILE A 167 3.87 6.27 13.05
CA ILE A 167 3.42 5.48 11.90
C ILE A 167 2.61 6.32 10.92
N LEU A 168 1.84 7.32 11.40
CA LEU A 168 1.13 8.28 10.56
C LEU A 168 2.09 9.07 9.66
N PHE A 169 3.16 9.61 10.24
CA PHE A 169 4.19 10.32 9.48
C PHE A 169 4.90 9.41 8.47
N LEU A 170 5.18 8.16 8.84
CA LEU A 170 5.73 7.18 7.90
C LEU A 170 4.78 6.94 6.71
N TYR A 171 3.50 6.68 6.94
CA TYR A 171 2.55 6.45 5.84
C TYR A 171 2.31 7.70 4.99
N ALA A 172 2.42 8.90 5.57
CA ALA A 172 2.45 10.15 4.83
C ALA A 172 3.69 10.23 3.92
N ALA A 173 4.86 9.84 4.44
CA ALA A 173 6.11 9.77 3.66
C ALA A 173 5.99 8.80 2.49
N LEU A 174 5.49 7.58 2.72
CA LEU A 174 5.28 6.58 1.66
C LEU A 174 4.34 7.10 0.58
N ASN A 175 3.23 7.74 0.96
CA ASN A 175 2.32 8.37 0.00
C ASN A 175 3.01 9.44 -0.84
N ALA A 176 3.85 10.27 -0.24
CA ALA A 176 4.62 11.30 -0.95
C ALA A 176 5.67 10.68 -1.90
N PHE A 177 6.39 9.62 -1.49
CA PHE A 177 7.34 8.91 -2.36
C PHE A 177 6.67 8.28 -3.57
N ILE A 178 5.53 7.61 -3.38
CA ILE A 178 4.76 7.02 -4.49
C ILE A 178 4.23 8.09 -5.45
N ASP A 179 3.99 9.31 -4.97
CA ASP A 179 3.60 10.46 -5.80
C ASP A 179 4.80 11.16 -6.49
N GLY A 180 6.04 10.72 -6.23
CA GLY A 180 7.25 11.39 -6.72
C GLY A 180 7.59 12.69 -5.98
N ARG A 181 6.93 12.99 -4.86
CA ARG A 181 7.20 14.16 -3.99
C ARG A 181 8.29 13.82 -2.96
N TRP A 182 9.52 13.65 -3.44
CA TRP A 182 10.65 13.14 -2.64
C TRP A 182 10.96 13.99 -1.40
N THR A 183 11.07 15.31 -1.53
CA THR A 183 11.39 16.19 -0.40
C THR A 183 10.30 16.20 0.67
N LEU A 184 9.02 16.23 0.26
CA LEU A 184 7.90 16.10 1.20
C LEU A 184 7.95 14.75 1.93
N GLY A 185 8.28 13.67 1.20
CA GLY A 185 8.45 12.36 1.80
C GLY A 185 9.61 12.31 2.80
N SER A 186 10.77 12.89 2.48
CA SER A 186 11.91 13.02 3.41
C SER A 186 11.55 13.81 4.66
N VAL A 187 10.80 14.91 4.51
CA VAL A 187 10.31 15.71 5.62
C VAL A 187 9.43 14.86 6.54
N MET A 188 8.41 14.21 5.98
CA MET A 188 7.49 13.36 6.75
C MET A 188 8.21 12.17 7.40
N LEU A 189 9.17 11.55 6.71
CA LEU A 189 9.97 10.46 7.26
C LEU A 189 10.78 10.92 8.48
N SER A 190 11.44 12.08 8.36
CA SER A 190 12.21 12.66 9.46
C SER A 190 11.31 13.07 10.63
N LEU A 191 10.13 13.64 10.36
CA LEU A 191 9.14 13.89 11.41
C LEU A 191 8.74 12.60 12.13
N GLY A 192 8.50 11.50 11.42
CA GLY A 192 8.24 10.20 12.03
C GLY A 192 9.37 9.73 12.95
N VAL A 193 10.63 9.81 12.49
CA VAL A 193 11.81 9.48 13.31
C VAL A 193 11.92 10.39 14.53
N SER A 194 11.56 11.68 14.39
CA SER A 194 11.57 12.65 15.50
C SER A 194 10.50 12.35 16.57
N VAL A 195 9.52 11.51 16.27
CA VAL A 195 8.51 11.04 17.23
C VAL A 195 8.94 9.73 17.87
N LYS A 196 9.42 8.79 17.05
CA LYS A 196 9.89 7.49 17.53
C LYS A 196 10.90 6.86 16.56
N MET A 197 11.97 6.28 17.12
CA MET A 197 13.06 5.72 16.32
C MET A 197 12.67 4.45 15.53
N ASN A 198 11.55 3.79 15.84
CA ASN A 198 11.10 2.58 15.16
C ASN A 198 10.93 2.76 13.63
N ILE A 199 10.71 4.00 13.18
CA ILE A 199 10.65 4.36 11.75
C ILE A 199 11.95 4.00 11.02
N LEU A 200 13.08 3.91 11.72
CA LEU A 200 14.37 3.51 11.15
C LEU A 200 14.38 2.05 10.65
N LEU A 201 13.45 1.19 11.07
CA LEU A 201 13.32 -0.18 10.54
C LEU A 201 12.99 -0.18 9.02
N PHE A 202 12.42 0.91 8.51
CA PHE A 202 12.14 1.11 7.08
C PHE A 202 13.32 1.74 6.31
N ALA A 203 14.30 2.31 7.03
CA ALA A 203 15.38 3.10 6.44
C ALA A 203 16.27 2.34 5.43
N PRO A 204 16.66 1.07 5.63
CA PRO A 204 17.48 0.34 4.66
C PRO A 204 16.84 0.27 3.27
N ALA A 205 15.55 -0.05 3.19
CA ALA A 205 14.82 -0.10 1.94
C ALA A 205 14.55 1.29 1.35
N ILE A 206 14.25 2.30 2.17
CA ILE A 206 14.04 3.68 1.69
C ILE A 206 15.35 4.26 1.14
N LEU A 207 16.48 4.00 1.79
CA LEU A 207 17.80 4.41 1.28
C LEU A 207 18.07 3.77 -0.09
N LEU A 208 17.79 2.48 -0.23
CA LEU A 208 17.94 1.79 -1.51
C LEU A 208 16.99 2.35 -2.58
N LEU A 209 15.77 2.73 -2.22
CA LEU A 209 14.83 3.44 -3.09
C LEU A 209 15.39 4.79 -3.54
N TYR A 210 15.99 5.58 -2.65
CA TYR A 210 16.62 6.86 -3.01
C TYR A 210 17.77 6.66 -3.98
N ILE A 211 18.69 5.74 -3.68
CA ILE A 211 19.85 5.47 -4.53
C ILE A 211 19.41 5.06 -5.93
N THR A 212 18.43 4.16 -6.02
CA THR A 212 17.93 3.63 -7.31
C THR A 212 17.14 4.65 -8.12
N ASN A 213 16.29 5.46 -7.48
CA ASN A 213 15.37 6.36 -8.19
C ASN A 213 15.92 7.78 -8.38
N LEU A 214 16.81 8.24 -7.50
CA LEU A 214 17.33 9.61 -7.49
C LEU A 214 18.82 9.70 -7.84
N GLY A 215 19.56 8.59 -7.69
CA GLY A 215 21.01 8.58 -7.75
C GLY A 215 21.65 9.16 -6.48
N TRP A 216 22.97 9.04 -6.39
CA TRP A 216 23.73 9.37 -5.16
C TRP A 216 23.63 10.82 -4.72
N LEU A 217 23.74 11.78 -5.64
CA LEU A 217 23.75 13.22 -5.30
C LEU A 217 22.42 13.67 -4.69
N LYS A 218 21.30 13.36 -5.36
CA LYS A 218 19.96 13.70 -4.86
C LYS A 218 19.62 12.91 -3.60
N THR A 219 20.12 11.69 -3.45
CA THR A 219 20.02 10.92 -2.21
C THR A 219 20.69 11.67 -1.05
N ALA A 220 21.94 12.13 -1.23
CA ALA A 220 22.64 12.92 -0.23
C ALA A 220 21.86 14.20 0.14
N LEU A 221 21.25 14.88 -0.84
CA LEU A 221 20.38 16.03 -0.58
C LEU A 221 19.17 15.64 0.29
N GLN A 222 18.48 14.53 -0.02
CA GLN A 222 17.34 14.08 0.80
C GLN A 222 17.75 13.68 2.22
N LEU A 223 18.90 13.02 2.38
CA LEU A 223 19.44 12.69 3.70
C LEU A 223 19.81 13.95 4.49
N THR A 224 20.33 14.97 3.81
CA THR A 224 20.61 16.27 4.42
C THR A 224 19.33 16.95 4.90
N VAL A 225 18.25 16.90 4.10
CA VAL A 225 16.92 17.38 4.55
C VAL A 225 16.46 16.65 5.81
N CYS A 226 16.58 15.32 5.85
CA CYS A 226 16.22 14.54 7.04
C CYS A 226 17.05 14.96 8.26
N ALA A 227 18.37 15.08 8.10
CA ALA A 227 19.29 15.47 9.17
C ALA A 227 19.01 16.88 9.70
N MET A 228 18.78 17.85 8.81
CA MET A 228 18.47 19.24 9.19
C MET A 228 17.20 19.32 10.04
N ILE A 229 16.16 18.54 9.73
CA ILE A 229 14.94 18.50 10.55
C ILE A 229 15.25 17.96 11.96
N GLN A 230 16.04 16.90 12.07
CA GLN A 230 16.44 16.36 13.38
C GLN A 230 17.24 17.39 14.19
N LEU A 231 18.17 18.10 13.54
CA LEU A 231 18.97 19.15 14.17
C LEU A 231 18.11 20.34 14.62
N ILE A 232 17.18 20.81 13.78
CA ILE A 232 16.30 21.93 14.11
C ILE A 232 15.38 21.57 15.29
N LEU A 233 14.69 20.43 15.21
CA LEU A 233 13.77 20.00 16.27
C LEU A 233 14.54 19.68 17.56
N GLY A 234 15.71 19.06 17.44
CA GLY A 234 16.57 18.72 18.58
C GLY A 234 17.39 19.88 19.14
N ALA A 235 17.47 21.03 18.45
CA ALA A 235 18.39 22.11 18.81
C ALA A 235 18.30 22.56 20.27
N PRO A 236 17.11 22.78 20.87
CA PRO A 236 17.03 23.20 22.28
C PRO A 236 17.71 22.21 23.23
N PHE A 237 17.59 20.91 22.95
CA PHE A 237 18.16 19.84 23.76
C PHE A 237 19.64 19.57 23.43
N LEU A 238 20.01 19.66 22.15
CA LEU A 238 21.39 19.48 21.69
C LEU A 238 22.31 20.61 22.18
N LEU A 239 21.80 21.83 22.32
CA LEU A 239 22.58 22.97 22.79
C LEU A 239 22.71 23.02 24.32
N THR A 240 21.76 22.46 25.06
CA THR A 240 21.74 22.49 26.54
C THR A 240 22.27 21.20 27.16
N HIS A 241 21.79 20.05 26.68
CA HIS A 241 22.05 18.71 27.24
C HIS A 241 22.26 17.66 26.14
N PRO A 242 23.29 17.81 25.27
CA PRO A 242 23.45 16.98 24.07
C PRO A 242 23.57 15.48 24.39
N TRP A 243 24.33 15.13 25.42
CA TRP A 243 24.57 13.73 25.74
C TRP A 243 23.34 13.05 26.35
N GLN A 244 22.63 13.75 27.22
CA GLN A 244 21.37 13.27 27.80
C GLN A 244 20.31 13.08 26.71
N TYR A 245 20.19 14.05 25.80
CA TYR A 245 19.25 13.98 24.69
C TYR A 245 19.54 12.80 23.76
N ILE A 246 20.78 12.68 23.26
CA ILE A 246 21.14 11.59 22.33
C ILE A 246 20.93 10.22 22.98
N LYS A 247 21.37 10.04 24.24
CA LYS A 247 21.19 8.78 24.96
C LYS A 247 19.73 8.47 25.30
N GLY A 248 18.95 9.48 25.67
CA GLY A 248 17.53 9.31 26.02
C GLY A 248 16.68 9.01 24.79
N SER A 249 16.80 9.84 23.75
CA SER A 249 15.97 9.78 22.55
C SER A 249 16.31 8.60 21.61
N PHE A 250 17.56 8.12 21.61
CA PHE A 250 18.03 7.02 20.77
C PHE A 250 18.69 5.91 21.61
N ASP A 251 18.00 5.49 22.67
CA ASP A 251 18.46 4.45 23.59
C ASP A 251 18.41 3.04 22.96
N LEU A 252 19.53 2.62 22.38
CA LEU A 252 19.72 1.25 21.88
C LEU A 252 20.05 0.22 22.98
N SER A 253 20.34 0.69 24.19
CA SER A 253 20.71 -0.18 25.33
C SER A 253 19.51 -0.68 26.11
N ARG A 254 18.33 -0.05 25.92
CA ARG A 254 17.10 -0.38 26.63
C ARG A 254 16.75 -1.86 26.51
N VAL A 255 16.62 -2.49 27.68
CA VAL A 255 16.08 -3.85 27.81
C VAL A 255 14.69 -3.73 28.39
N PHE A 256 13.70 -4.19 27.63
CA PHE A 256 12.34 -4.31 28.16
C PHE A 256 12.23 -5.59 28.99
N GLU A 257 11.46 -5.53 30.07
CA GLU A 257 11.28 -6.69 30.93
C GLU A 257 10.65 -7.87 30.18
N HIS A 258 11.19 -9.07 30.40
CA HIS A 258 10.72 -10.30 29.76
C HIS A 258 9.23 -10.55 30.01
N LYS A 259 8.64 -10.10 31.13
CA LYS A 259 7.21 -10.30 31.43
C LYS A 259 6.25 -9.55 30.49
N TRP A 260 6.71 -8.48 29.84
CA TRP A 260 5.89 -7.63 28.98
C TRP A 260 6.03 -7.94 27.48
N THR A 261 7.01 -8.78 27.11
CA THR A 261 7.24 -9.15 25.73
C THR A 261 6.16 -10.09 25.19
N VAL A 262 5.76 -9.90 23.95
CA VAL A 262 4.86 -10.80 23.20
C VAL A 262 5.66 -11.94 22.57
N ASN A 263 6.94 -11.71 22.24
CA ASN A 263 7.82 -12.66 21.58
C ASN A 263 8.95 -13.14 22.50
N TYR A 264 9.43 -14.37 22.29
CA TYR A 264 10.41 -15.07 23.14
C TYR A 264 9.96 -15.35 24.58
N ARG A 265 8.65 -15.41 24.84
CA ARG A 265 8.10 -15.74 26.17
C ARG A 265 8.42 -17.18 26.62
N PHE A 266 8.80 -18.05 25.67
CA PHE A 266 9.25 -19.42 25.94
C PHE A 266 10.73 -19.53 26.38
N LEU A 267 11.51 -18.45 26.29
CA LEU A 267 12.88 -18.42 26.79
C LEU A 267 12.89 -18.08 28.28
N GLU A 268 13.92 -18.51 28.99
CA GLU A 268 14.19 -18.05 30.35
C GLU A 268 14.63 -16.57 30.35
N PRO A 269 14.30 -15.78 31.40
CA PRO A 269 14.67 -14.36 31.49
C PRO A 269 16.17 -14.13 31.32
N GLU A 270 17.02 -15.01 31.85
CA GLU A 270 18.48 -14.91 31.80
C GLU A 270 19.00 -14.96 30.36
N ILE A 271 18.40 -15.83 29.53
CA ILE A 271 18.74 -15.93 28.11
C ILE A 271 18.23 -14.70 27.36
N PHE A 272 16.99 -14.29 27.62
CA PHE A 272 16.36 -13.14 26.97
C PHE A 272 17.12 -11.83 27.21
N GLU A 273 17.61 -11.60 28.42
CA GLU A 273 18.32 -10.39 28.81
C GLU A 273 19.81 -10.45 28.47
N SER A 274 20.33 -11.62 28.06
CA SER A 274 21.76 -11.79 27.74
C SER A 274 22.21 -10.94 26.56
N LYS A 275 23.43 -10.39 26.67
CA LYS A 275 24.08 -9.63 25.59
C LYS A 275 24.37 -10.51 24.37
N ALA A 276 24.73 -11.77 24.58
CA ALA A 276 25.00 -12.71 23.50
C ALA A 276 23.75 -12.93 22.63
N PHE A 277 22.57 -13.12 23.25
CA PHE A 277 21.32 -13.27 22.53
C PHE A 277 20.96 -12.00 21.74
N HIS A 278 21.12 -10.81 22.34
CA HIS A 278 20.91 -9.54 21.64
C HIS A 278 21.82 -9.38 20.41
N LEU A 279 23.13 -9.68 20.54
CA LEU A 279 24.07 -9.61 19.43
C LEU A 279 23.78 -10.65 18.34
N ALA A 280 23.34 -11.85 18.70
CA ALA A 280 22.92 -12.88 17.75
C ALA A 280 21.72 -12.42 16.91
N LEU A 281 20.71 -11.81 17.55
CA LEU A 281 19.55 -11.25 16.86
C LEU A 281 19.93 -10.08 15.94
N LEU A 282 20.85 -9.22 16.36
CA LEU A 282 21.38 -8.15 15.51
C LEU A 282 22.13 -8.72 14.29
N GLY A 283 22.97 -9.74 14.49
CA GLY A 283 23.66 -10.44 13.41
C GLY A 283 22.68 -11.08 12.42
N LEU A 284 21.62 -11.71 12.92
CA LEU A 284 20.54 -12.28 12.09
C LEU A 284 19.81 -11.18 11.29
N HIS A 285 19.49 -10.06 11.93
CA HIS A 285 18.84 -8.91 11.30
C HIS A 285 19.67 -8.38 10.12
N LEU A 286 20.95 -8.10 10.34
CA LEU A 286 21.86 -7.60 9.31
C LEU A 286 22.04 -8.62 8.17
N THR A 287 22.17 -9.90 8.50
CA THR A 287 22.29 -10.98 7.52
C THR A 287 21.05 -11.05 6.63
N LEU A 288 19.84 -11.01 7.20
CA LEU A 288 18.59 -11.01 6.44
C LEU A 288 18.47 -9.77 5.55
N LEU A 289 18.83 -8.58 6.04
CA LEU A 289 18.84 -7.37 5.22
C LEU A 289 19.78 -7.52 4.00
N VAL A 290 20.99 -8.06 4.19
CA VAL A 290 21.95 -8.30 3.09
C VAL A 290 21.41 -9.33 2.10
N VAL A 291 20.87 -10.45 2.57
CA VAL A 291 20.30 -11.51 1.74
C VAL A 291 19.16 -10.97 0.85
N PHE A 292 18.29 -10.13 1.41
CA PHE A 292 17.18 -9.53 0.69
C PHE A 292 17.54 -8.25 -0.09
N ALA A 293 18.72 -7.65 0.13
CA ALA A 293 19.13 -6.40 -0.52
C ALA A 293 19.16 -6.52 -2.05
N SER A 294 19.75 -7.60 -2.60
CA SER A 294 19.84 -7.81 -4.05
C SER A 294 18.46 -7.93 -4.72
N PRO A 295 17.54 -8.76 -4.21
CA PRO A 295 16.15 -8.75 -4.66
C PRO A 295 15.46 -7.39 -4.55
N CYS A 296 15.56 -6.72 -3.41
CA CYS A 296 14.95 -5.41 -3.18
C CYS A 296 15.45 -4.37 -4.20
N TYR A 297 16.77 -4.38 -4.49
CA TYR A 297 17.37 -3.52 -5.50
C TYR A 297 16.75 -3.74 -6.88
N LYS A 298 16.60 -5.00 -7.31
CA LYS A 298 15.97 -5.34 -8.60
C LYS A 298 14.50 -4.90 -8.65
N TYR A 299 13.77 -5.00 -7.55
CA TYR A 299 12.40 -4.50 -7.45
C TYR A 299 12.34 -2.98 -7.67
N PHE A 300 13.23 -2.23 -7.03
CA PHE A 300 13.32 -0.78 -7.20
C PHE A 300 13.79 -0.37 -8.60
N GLN A 301 14.72 -1.10 -9.23
CA GLN A 301 15.10 -0.86 -10.63
C GLN A 301 13.89 -1.03 -11.57
N ASN A 302 13.10 -2.08 -11.37
CA ASN A 302 11.89 -2.31 -12.15
C ASN A 302 10.81 -1.25 -11.88
N TYR A 303 10.70 -0.78 -10.63
CA TYR A 303 9.86 0.36 -10.29
C TYR A 303 10.27 1.60 -11.09
N CYS A 304 11.55 1.96 -11.08
CA CYS A 304 12.07 3.13 -11.82
C CYS A 304 11.77 3.03 -13.32
N ARG A 305 12.03 1.86 -13.92
CA ARG A 305 11.73 1.59 -15.35
C ARG A 305 10.25 1.76 -15.66
N LEU A 306 9.37 1.19 -14.83
CA LEU A 306 7.93 1.26 -15.05
C LEU A 306 7.38 2.67 -14.83
N ARG A 307 7.92 3.42 -13.85
CA ARG A 307 7.57 4.83 -13.63
C ARG A 307 8.05 5.73 -14.76
N HIS A 308 9.23 5.46 -15.32
CA HIS A 308 9.70 6.21 -16.49
C HIS A 308 8.80 5.97 -17.70
N LEU A 309 8.40 4.72 -17.96
CA LEU A 309 7.42 4.38 -19.00
C LEU A 309 6.08 5.07 -18.76
N GLU A 310 5.59 5.09 -17.52
CA GLU A 310 4.38 5.81 -17.15
C GLU A 310 4.47 7.30 -17.50
N MET A 311 5.57 7.97 -17.14
CA MET A 311 5.77 9.39 -17.45
C MET A 311 5.81 9.68 -18.96
N MET A 312 6.33 8.75 -19.78
CA MET A 312 6.35 8.90 -21.23
C MET A 312 4.97 8.67 -21.88
N LEU A 313 4.20 7.69 -21.39
CA LEU A 313 2.94 7.26 -21.99
C LEU A 313 1.73 8.10 -21.53
N LEU A 314 1.72 8.62 -20.30
CA LEU A 314 0.58 9.37 -19.76
C LEU A 314 0.16 10.55 -20.65
N PRO A 315 1.09 11.44 -21.09
CA PRO A 315 0.73 12.58 -21.93
C PRO A 315 0.15 12.16 -23.28
N GLN A 316 0.63 11.04 -23.85
CA GLN A 316 0.16 10.50 -25.12
C GLN A 316 -1.27 9.95 -24.98
N ILE A 317 -1.54 9.19 -23.91
CA ILE A 317 -2.87 8.68 -23.60
C ILE A 317 -3.86 9.83 -23.36
N GLU A 318 -3.44 10.86 -22.63
CA GLU A 318 -4.27 12.05 -22.40
C GLU A 318 -4.56 12.81 -23.70
N ALA A 319 -3.57 12.97 -24.58
CA ALA A 319 -3.76 13.56 -25.91
C ALA A 319 -4.74 12.73 -26.76
N GLN A 320 -4.60 11.41 -26.77
CA GLN A 320 -5.50 10.52 -27.51
C GLN A 320 -6.94 10.56 -26.97
N ASN A 321 -7.10 10.54 -25.65
CA ASN A 321 -8.41 10.70 -25.00
C ASN A 321 -9.04 12.07 -25.28
N ARG A 322 -8.24 13.14 -25.36
CA ARG A 322 -8.71 14.47 -25.78
C ARG A 322 -9.18 14.45 -27.24
N ALA A 323 -8.39 13.88 -28.14
CA ALA A 323 -8.73 13.77 -29.55
C ALA A 323 -10.01 12.94 -29.79
N GLU A 324 -10.24 11.86 -29.04
CA GLU A 324 -11.50 11.10 -29.11
C GLU A 324 -12.70 11.91 -28.63
N LYS A 325 -12.58 12.60 -27.50
CA LYS A 325 -13.63 13.50 -27.01
C LYS A 325 -13.96 14.62 -28.01
N GLU A 326 -12.96 15.12 -28.74
CA GLU A 326 -13.16 16.12 -29.79
C GLU A 326 -13.83 15.53 -31.04
N LYS A 327 -13.51 14.28 -31.40
CA LYS A 327 -14.20 13.54 -32.48
C LYS A 327 -15.67 13.30 -32.16
N GLU A 328 -16.01 13.04 -30.90
CA GLU A 328 -17.40 12.86 -30.46
C GLU A 328 -18.20 14.16 -30.42
N LYS A 329 -17.54 15.31 -30.19
CA LYS A 329 -18.20 16.63 -30.17
C LYS A 329 -18.48 17.21 -31.56
N LYS A 330 -17.87 16.70 -32.63
CA LYS A 330 -18.23 17.13 -34.00
C LYS A 330 -19.55 16.48 -34.42
N PRO A 331 -20.59 17.25 -34.81
CA PRO A 331 -21.81 16.66 -35.31
C PRO A 331 -21.52 15.89 -36.60
N LYS A 332 -22.02 14.65 -36.69
CA LYS A 332 -22.04 13.88 -37.95
C LYS A 332 -22.78 14.74 -38.99
N LYS A 333 -22.05 15.35 -39.93
CA LYS A 333 -22.68 16.00 -41.10
C LYS A 333 -23.49 14.93 -41.84
N SER A 334 -24.79 15.16 -41.99
CA SER A 334 -25.72 14.32 -42.74
C SER A 334 -25.23 14.14 -44.19
N PRO A 335 -25.22 12.92 -44.75
CA PRO A 335 -24.98 12.73 -46.17
C PRO A 335 -26.30 12.98 -46.90
N ASN A 336 -26.61 14.24 -47.19
CA ASN A 336 -27.59 14.63 -48.21
C ASN A 336 -27.51 16.13 -48.49
N GLN A 337 -26.55 16.50 -49.33
CA GLN A 337 -26.68 17.64 -50.24
C GLN A 337 -25.85 17.30 -51.46
N ALA A 338 -26.55 17.05 -52.56
CA ALA A 338 -25.93 16.89 -53.87
C ALA A 338 -25.11 18.14 -54.20
N LEU A 339 -23.83 17.95 -54.51
CA LEU A 339 -23.00 18.97 -55.15
C LEU A 339 -23.44 19.13 -56.61
N PRO A 340 -23.48 20.36 -57.17
CA PRO A 340 -23.28 20.51 -58.61
C PRO A 340 -21.79 20.33 -58.93
N ALA A 341 -21.56 19.73 -60.09
CA ALA A 341 -20.27 19.22 -60.54
C ALA A 341 -19.15 20.29 -60.62
N SER A 342 -17.94 19.89 -60.22
CA SER A 342 -16.69 20.55 -60.60
C SER A 342 -15.60 19.48 -60.75
N LYS A 343 -15.03 19.40 -61.95
CA LYS A 343 -13.96 18.50 -62.40
C LYS A 343 -12.66 18.71 -61.58
N GLY A 344 -11.92 17.62 -61.31
CA GLY A 344 -10.50 17.71 -60.91
C GLY A 344 -9.95 16.50 -60.13
N ASN A 345 -9.14 15.68 -60.82
CA ASN A 345 -8.18 14.66 -60.38
C ASN A 345 -8.52 13.63 -59.28
N LYS A 346 -8.67 12.38 -59.73
CA LYS A 346 -8.42 11.17 -58.95
C LYS A 346 -6.92 10.88 -58.95
N ASP A 347 -6.28 10.95 -57.78
CA ASP A 347 -5.06 10.21 -57.49
C ASP A 347 -5.20 9.60 -56.10
N GLU A 348 -5.65 8.35 -56.05
CA GLU A 348 -5.52 7.50 -54.86
C GLU A 348 -4.06 7.04 -54.79
N GLU A 349 -3.31 7.52 -53.81
CA GLU A 349 -1.97 7.02 -53.49
C GLU A 349 -2.05 5.54 -53.13
N LYS A 350 -1.69 4.67 -54.07
CA LYS A 350 -1.53 3.23 -53.85
C LYS A 350 -0.22 2.99 -53.08
N LEU A 351 -0.30 2.23 -51.98
CA LEU A 351 0.89 1.78 -51.25
C LEU A 351 1.88 1.10 -52.21
N THR A 352 3.17 1.41 -52.06
CA THR A 352 4.20 0.80 -52.89
C THR A 352 4.36 -0.68 -52.53
N PRO A 353 4.77 -1.54 -53.49
CA PRO A 353 4.92 -2.98 -53.26
C PRO A 353 5.84 -3.32 -52.08
N ASP A 354 6.83 -2.47 -51.80
CA ASP A 354 7.76 -2.63 -50.70
C ASP A 354 7.13 -2.34 -49.33
N GLN A 355 6.17 -1.41 -49.26
CA GLN A 355 5.41 -1.13 -48.04
C GLN A 355 4.48 -2.29 -47.68
N GLU A 356 3.82 -2.90 -48.66
CA GLU A 356 3.03 -4.11 -48.44
C GLU A 356 3.91 -5.29 -48.01
N LYS A 357 5.10 -5.42 -48.59
CA LYS A 357 6.05 -6.50 -48.28
C LYS A 357 6.63 -6.34 -46.87
N PHE A 358 6.87 -5.11 -46.43
CA PHE A 358 7.26 -4.78 -45.06
C PHE A 358 6.14 -5.10 -44.06
N LEU A 359 4.89 -4.71 -44.34
CA LEU A 359 3.76 -5.02 -43.45
C LEU A 359 3.55 -6.53 -43.31
N LYS A 360 3.65 -7.28 -44.42
CA LYS A 360 3.55 -8.75 -44.39
C LYS A 360 4.71 -9.42 -43.65
N SER A 361 5.94 -8.90 -43.75
CA SER A 361 7.10 -9.45 -43.03
C SER A 361 7.05 -9.12 -41.53
N PHE A 362 6.58 -7.93 -41.17
CA PHE A 362 6.35 -7.49 -39.80
C PHE A 362 5.26 -8.31 -39.10
N GLU A 363 4.14 -8.56 -39.77
CA GLU A 363 3.04 -9.38 -39.26
C GLU A 363 3.47 -10.85 -39.07
N LYS A 364 4.31 -11.36 -39.98
CA LYS A 364 4.91 -12.69 -39.87
C LYS A 364 5.91 -12.78 -38.71
N GLY A 365 6.62 -11.70 -38.40
CA GLY A 365 7.49 -11.57 -37.23
C GLY A 365 6.72 -11.63 -35.91
N ILE A 366 5.59 -10.92 -35.81
CA ILE A 366 4.71 -10.94 -34.64
C ILE A 366 4.12 -12.35 -34.42
N LYS A 367 3.64 -13.01 -35.49
CA LYS A 367 3.12 -14.38 -35.39
C LYS A 367 4.18 -15.39 -34.95
N LYS A 368 5.44 -15.21 -35.36
CA LYS A 368 6.54 -16.09 -34.98
C LYS A 368 6.96 -15.93 -33.51
N MET A 369 6.84 -14.72 -32.94
CA MET A 369 7.07 -14.47 -31.51
C MET A 369 5.95 -15.02 -30.61
N SER A 370 4.71 -15.09 -31.12
CA SER A 370 3.56 -15.60 -30.38
C SER A 370 3.49 -17.15 -30.31
N GLY A 371 4.38 -17.87 -31.02
CA GLY A 371 4.25 -19.31 -31.28
C GLY A 371 4.79 -20.29 -30.24
N LYS A 372 5.39 -19.84 -29.12
CA LYS A 372 5.88 -20.74 -28.06
C LYS A 372 5.71 -20.13 -26.67
N GLN A 373 4.52 -20.27 -26.08
CA GLN A 373 4.36 -20.37 -24.63
C GLN A 373 3.02 -21.05 -24.27
N GLN A 374 3.06 -21.81 -23.18
CA GLN A 374 2.13 -22.83 -22.70
C GLN A 374 0.66 -22.41 -22.57
N LYS A 375 -0.22 -23.42 -22.70
CA LYS A 375 -1.66 -23.43 -22.34
C LYS A 375 -1.92 -22.58 -21.08
N VAL A 376 -2.49 -21.40 -21.30
CA VAL A 376 -3.26 -20.65 -20.29
C VAL A 376 -4.72 -20.90 -20.62
N GLU A 377 -5.48 -21.42 -19.65
CA GLU A 377 -6.94 -21.51 -19.74
C GLU A 377 -7.51 -20.13 -20.08
N ARG A 378 -8.13 -20.03 -21.26
CA ARG A 378 -8.87 -18.84 -21.68
C ARG A 378 -10.10 -18.72 -20.79
N ALA A 379 -10.21 -17.58 -20.11
CA ALA A 379 -11.50 -17.08 -19.62
C ALA A 379 -12.50 -17.02 -20.80
N PRO A 380 -13.79 -17.30 -20.59
CA PRO A 380 -14.76 -17.36 -21.67
C PRO A 380 -14.86 -16.02 -22.38
N GLU A 381 -14.75 -16.07 -23.71
CA GLU A 381 -14.89 -14.93 -24.63
C GLU A 381 -16.28 -14.29 -24.45
N GLU A 382 -16.29 -13.02 -24.01
CA GLU A 382 -17.49 -12.20 -24.05
C GLU A 382 -17.87 -11.92 -25.51
N SER A 383 -19.09 -12.30 -25.87
CA SER A 383 -19.72 -11.94 -27.13
C SER A 383 -19.99 -10.43 -27.18
N PRO A 384 -19.79 -9.76 -28.33
CA PRO A 384 -19.88 -8.30 -28.40
C PRO A 384 -21.36 -7.88 -28.33
N THR A 385 -21.73 -7.16 -27.27
CA THR A 385 -22.99 -6.45 -27.20
C THR A 385 -22.85 -5.08 -27.89
N PRO A 386 -23.79 -4.68 -28.76
CA PRO A 386 -23.75 -3.37 -29.39
C PRO A 386 -24.37 -2.36 -28.43
N ASN A 387 -23.56 -1.47 -27.83
CA ASN A 387 -23.86 -0.04 -27.69
C ASN A 387 -22.79 0.70 -26.86
N SER A 388 -22.26 1.75 -27.49
CA SER A 388 -21.34 2.80 -27.03
C SER A 388 -21.33 3.12 -25.53
N ALA A 389 -20.26 2.72 -24.85
CA ALA A 389 -19.64 3.53 -23.80
C ALA A 389 -18.24 3.91 -24.31
N THR A 390 -18.00 5.22 -24.46
CA THR A 390 -16.70 5.85 -24.73
C THR A 390 -15.53 5.03 -24.20
N SER A 391 -14.72 4.43 -25.08
CA SER A 391 -13.54 3.67 -24.71
C SER A 391 -12.41 4.61 -24.29
N LYS A 392 -12.50 5.20 -23.11
CA LYS A 392 -11.40 5.97 -22.54
C LYS A 392 -10.16 5.08 -22.47
N PHE A 393 -9.11 5.40 -23.21
CA PHE A 393 -7.84 4.70 -23.10
C PHE A 393 -7.26 4.95 -21.71
N SER A 394 -7.00 3.88 -20.96
CA SER A 394 -6.31 3.94 -19.68
C SER A 394 -5.34 2.78 -19.53
N ILE A 395 -4.06 3.08 -19.35
CA ILE A 395 -3.07 2.11 -18.92
C ILE A 395 -2.88 2.29 -17.42
N HIS A 396 -3.04 1.20 -16.67
CA HIS A 396 -2.87 1.23 -15.23
C HIS A 396 -1.48 0.74 -14.82
N PHE A 397 -0.70 1.64 -14.22
CA PHE A 397 0.65 1.36 -13.72
C PHE A 397 0.65 0.90 -12.26
N ASP A 398 -0.44 0.26 -11.79
CA ASP A 398 -0.64 -0.16 -10.39
C ASP A 398 0.50 -1.07 -9.87
N ARG A 399 1.11 -1.84 -10.78
CA ARG A 399 2.28 -2.70 -10.50
C ARG A 399 3.51 -1.90 -10.05
N SER A 400 3.64 -0.62 -10.42
CA SER A 400 4.75 0.22 -9.96
C SER A 400 4.70 0.41 -8.45
N THR A 401 3.55 0.80 -7.91
CA THR A 401 3.32 0.92 -6.47
C THR A 401 3.65 -0.38 -5.74
N GLN A 402 3.30 -1.54 -6.33
CA GLN A 402 3.60 -2.83 -5.71
C GLN A 402 5.12 -3.11 -5.61
N LEU A 403 5.87 -2.74 -6.65
CA LEU A 403 7.33 -2.92 -6.71
C LEU A 403 8.06 -2.06 -5.66
N ALA A 404 7.55 -0.86 -5.36
CA ALA A 404 8.12 0.02 -4.34
C ALA A 404 7.73 -0.37 -2.91
N LEU A 405 6.45 -0.70 -2.65
CA LEU A 405 5.97 -0.96 -1.28
C LEU A 405 6.52 -2.27 -0.69
N LEU A 406 6.71 -3.31 -1.50
CA LEU A 406 7.13 -4.62 -0.98
C LEU A 406 8.50 -4.58 -0.27
N PRO A 407 9.59 -4.07 -0.88
CA PRO A 407 10.87 -3.97 -0.19
C PRO A 407 10.81 -3.15 1.11
N ILE A 408 10.03 -2.06 1.11
CA ILE A 408 9.88 -1.16 2.27
C ILE A 408 9.21 -1.89 3.43
N PHE A 409 8.08 -2.56 3.17
CA PHE A 409 7.38 -3.34 4.20
C PHE A 409 8.20 -4.54 4.66
N LEU A 410 8.95 -5.19 3.76
CA LEU A 410 9.81 -6.31 4.09
C LEU A 410 10.98 -5.90 5.00
N SER A 411 11.62 -4.75 4.76
CA SER A 411 12.69 -4.22 5.62
C SER A 411 12.22 -4.07 7.07
N ASN A 412 11.05 -3.45 7.27
CA ASN A 412 10.46 -3.33 8.58
C ASN A 412 10.10 -4.68 9.18
N PHE A 413 9.49 -5.57 8.38
CA PHE A 413 9.12 -6.90 8.84
C PHE A 413 10.33 -7.71 9.31
N ILE A 414 11.46 -7.68 8.59
CA ILE A 414 12.73 -8.29 9.03
C ILE A 414 13.16 -7.71 10.39
N GLY A 415 13.00 -6.40 10.59
CA GLY A 415 13.18 -5.75 11.89
C GLY A 415 12.31 -6.33 12.99
N ILE A 416 11.00 -6.50 12.73
CA ILE A 416 10.04 -7.09 13.68
C ILE A 416 10.40 -8.54 14.03
N VAL A 417 10.76 -9.36 13.02
CA VAL A 417 11.12 -10.78 13.23
C VAL A 417 12.36 -10.92 14.11
N CYS A 418 13.33 -10.02 13.96
CA CYS A 418 14.58 -10.03 14.72
C CYS A 418 14.54 -9.19 16.00
N ALA A 419 13.43 -8.52 16.31
CA ALA A 419 13.33 -7.68 17.49
C ALA A 419 13.40 -8.54 18.76
N ARG A 420 14.32 -8.24 19.66
CA ARG A 420 14.42 -8.96 20.94
C ARG A 420 13.14 -8.87 21.77
N SER A 421 12.53 -7.68 21.84
CA SER A 421 11.36 -7.44 22.67
C SER A 421 10.26 -6.77 21.85
N LEU A 422 9.05 -7.35 21.88
CA LEU A 422 7.87 -6.80 21.22
C LEU A 422 6.79 -6.52 22.25
N HIS A 423 6.45 -5.26 22.47
CA HIS A 423 5.33 -4.88 23.34
C HIS A 423 4.06 -4.69 22.54
N TYR A 424 2.91 -4.82 23.19
CA TYR A 424 1.59 -4.77 22.54
C TYR A 424 1.37 -3.51 21.68
N GLN A 425 1.94 -2.36 22.04
CA GLN A 425 1.88 -1.16 21.20
C GLN A 425 2.62 -1.30 19.87
N PHE A 426 3.63 -2.15 19.78
CA PHE A 426 4.44 -2.33 18.55
C PHE A 426 3.68 -3.06 17.46
N TYR A 427 2.48 -3.60 17.73
CA TYR A 427 1.65 -4.19 16.70
C TYR A 427 1.35 -3.19 15.56
N VAL A 428 1.14 -1.92 15.90
CA VAL A 428 0.87 -0.85 14.92
C VAL A 428 2.04 -0.63 13.96
N TRP A 429 3.27 -1.04 14.31
CA TRP A 429 4.46 -0.84 13.47
C TRP A 429 4.39 -1.59 12.15
N TYR A 430 3.63 -2.67 12.09
CA TYR A 430 3.56 -3.51 10.90
C TYR A 430 2.17 -4.04 10.56
N PHE A 431 1.16 -3.87 11.45
CA PHE A 431 -0.22 -4.28 11.22
C PHE A 431 -0.74 -3.85 9.84
N HIS A 432 -0.62 -2.57 9.50
CA HIS A 432 -1.12 -2.05 8.23
C HIS A 432 -0.37 -2.59 6.99
N SER A 433 0.79 -3.22 7.17
CA SER A 433 1.54 -3.88 6.08
C SER A 433 1.26 -5.38 5.97
N LEU A 434 0.71 -6.01 7.03
CA LEU A 434 0.47 -7.45 7.08
C LEU A 434 -0.39 -7.98 5.92
N PRO A 435 -1.54 -7.37 5.57
CA PRO A 435 -2.33 -7.86 4.45
C PRO A 435 -1.53 -7.87 3.14
N TYR A 436 -0.69 -6.85 2.93
CA TYR A 436 0.13 -6.73 1.74
C TYR A 436 1.24 -7.78 1.66
N LEU A 437 1.91 -8.05 2.78
CA LEU A 437 2.94 -9.08 2.94
C LEU A 437 2.35 -10.48 2.74
N THR A 438 1.22 -10.75 3.38
CA THR A 438 0.52 -12.04 3.29
C THR A 438 0.01 -12.32 1.87
N TRP A 439 -0.62 -11.35 1.19
CA TRP A 439 -1.07 -11.50 -0.21
C TRP A 439 0.05 -11.47 -1.22
N TYR A 440 1.26 -11.08 -0.84
CA TYR A 440 2.41 -11.28 -1.69
C TYR A 440 2.73 -12.76 -1.86
N THR A 441 2.57 -13.58 -0.82
CA THR A 441 2.90 -15.01 -0.86
C THR A 441 2.04 -15.80 -1.86
N GLU A 442 2.57 -16.93 -2.33
CA GLU A 442 1.85 -17.88 -3.22
C GLU A 442 0.96 -18.85 -2.44
N TYR A 443 0.68 -18.57 -1.17
CA TYR A 443 -0.15 -19.41 -0.31
C TYR A 443 -1.64 -19.38 -0.70
N THR A 444 -2.37 -20.43 -0.31
CA THR A 444 -3.82 -20.48 -0.44
C THR A 444 -4.48 -19.40 0.40
N ASN A 445 -5.68 -18.95 0.00
CA ASN A 445 -6.40 -17.91 0.75
C ASN A 445 -6.71 -18.36 2.19
N SER A 446 -6.99 -19.65 2.40
CA SER A 446 -7.20 -20.21 3.74
C SER A 446 -5.98 -20.03 4.63
N LEU A 447 -4.77 -20.36 4.14
CA LEU A 447 -3.54 -20.18 4.91
C LEU A 447 -3.24 -18.69 5.16
N LYS A 448 -3.51 -17.81 4.18
CA LYS A 448 -3.34 -16.36 4.34
C LYS A 448 -4.22 -15.80 5.46
N PHE A 449 -5.50 -16.17 5.49
CA PHE A 449 -6.39 -15.76 6.57
C PHE A 449 -6.04 -16.40 7.91
N LEU A 450 -5.63 -17.67 7.91
CA LEU A 450 -5.15 -18.34 9.12
C LEU A 450 -3.94 -17.60 9.71
N LEU A 451 -2.97 -17.20 8.90
CA LEU A 451 -1.81 -16.43 9.36
C LEU A 451 -2.22 -15.09 9.96
N LEU A 452 -3.11 -14.33 9.31
CA LEU A 452 -3.59 -13.05 9.85
C LEU A 452 -4.36 -13.24 11.16
N PHE A 453 -5.20 -14.27 11.25
CA PHE A 453 -5.94 -14.63 12.46
C PHE A 453 -5.00 -15.02 13.61
N LEU A 454 -4.02 -15.89 13.36
CA LEU A 454 -3.07 -16.33 14.39
C LEU A 454 -2.20 -15.16 14.86
N LEU A 455 -1.79 -14.26 13.97
CA LEU A 455 -1.08 -13.03 14.37
C LEU A 455 -1.96 -12.17 15.28
N GLU A 456 -3.20 -11.89 14.89
CA GLU A 456 -4.14 -11.13 15.72
C GLU A 456 -4.38 -11.83 17.08
N PHE A 457 -4.48 -13.16 17.11
CA PHE A 457 -4.58 -13.95 18.34
C PHE A 457 -3.36 -13.75 19.25
N CYS A 458 -2.14 -13.83 18.72
CA CYS A 458 -0.91 -13.61 19.49
C CYS A 458 -0.87 -12.22 20.12
N TRP A 459 -1.26 -11.17 19.37
CA TRP A 459 -1.29 -9.79 19.86
C TRP A 459 -2.45 -9.49 20.82
N ASN A 460 -3.45 -10.36 20.91
CA ASN A 460 -4.55 -10.24 21.86
C ASN A 460 -4.40 -11.11 23.11
N THR A 461 -3.48 -12.07 23.11
CA THR A 461 -3.17 -12.89 24.30
C THR A 461 -2.40 -12.05 25.33
N TYR A 462 -2.99 -11.77 26.49
CA TYR A 462 -2.38 -10.99 27.58
C TYR A 462 -2.60 -11.66 28.95
N PRO A 463 -1.53 -11.89 29.76
CA PRO A 463 -0.11 -11.80 29.36
C PRO A 463 0.22 -12.83 28.28
N SER A 464 1.32 -12.62 27.56
CA SER A 464 1.76 -13.58 26.55
C SER A 464 2.13 -14.92 27.20
N THR A 465 1.92 -16.01 26.47
CA THR A 465 2.29 -17.37 26.86
C THR A 465 3.38 -17.92 25.95
N ALA A 466 4.11 -18.95 26.40
CA ALA A 466 5.08 -19.67 25.58
C ALA A 466 4.47 -20.13 24.22
N LEU A 467 3.24 -20.64 24.25
CA LEU A 467 2.50 -21.05 23.06
C LEU A 467 2.22 -19.86 22.13
N SER A 468 1.65 -18.77 22.64
CA SER A 468 1.36 -17.59 21.81
C SER A 468 2.62 -17.00 21.18
N SER A 469 3.73 -16.98 21.92
CA SER A 469 5.03 -16.52 21.43
C SER A 469 5.59 -17.46 20.35
N LEU A 470 5.49 -18.79 20.53
CA LEU A 470 5.94 -19.75 19.52
C LEU A 470 5.10 -19.67 18.24
N VAL A 471 3.78 -19.48 18.37
CA VAL A 471 2.87 -19.29 17.25
C VAL A 471 3.21 -17.99 16.50
N LEU A 472 3.52 -16.90 17.21
CA LEU A 472 3.93 -15.63 16.60
C LEU A 472 5.18 -15.82 15.74
N HIS A 473 6.23 -16.42 16.31
CA HIS A 473 7.48 -16.73 15.61
C HIS A 473 7.27 -17.65 14.41
N THR A 474 6.43 -18.67 14.56
CA THR A 474 6.08 -19.59 13.46
C THR A 474 5.38 -18.86 12.33
N CYS A 475 4.39 -18.00 12.63
CA CYS A 475 3.70 -17.20 11.62
C CYS A 475 4.66 -16.24 10.91
N HIS A 476 5.56 -15.59 11.66
CA HIS A 476 6.58 -14.70 11.12
C HIS A 476 7.53 -15.42 10.18
N LEU A 477 8.02 -16.60 10.58
CA LEU A 477 8.91 -17.44 9.78
C LEU A 477 8.22 -17.90 8.48
N ILE A 478 6.98 -18.40 8.57
CA ILE A 478 6.20 -18.83 7.40
C ILE A 478 6.03 -17.66 6.43
N LEU A 479 5.68 -16.47 6.91
CA LEU A 479 5.56 -15.28 6.06
C LEU A 479 6.89 -14.90 5.41
N LEU A 480 7.99 -14.86 6.16
CA LEU A 480 9.30 -14.48 5.64
C LEU A 480 9.78 -15.46 4.56
N VAL A 481 9.62 -16.77 4.79
CA VAL A 481 9.95 -17.83 3.81
C VAL A 481 9.06 -17.71 2.58
N GLY A 482 7.76 -17.48 2.73
CA GLY A 482 6.81 -17.31 1.63
C GLY A 482 7.13 -16.10 0.75
N ILE A 483 7.54 -14.99 1.36
CA ILE A 483 7.99 -13.79 0.66
C ILE A 483 9.31 -14.07 -0.06
N GLY A 484 10.29 -14.64 0.64
CA GLY A 484 11.59 -15.01 0.10
C GLY A 484 11.46 -15.90 -1.14
N ARG A 485 10.77 -17.03 -1.02
CA ARG A 485 10.59 -17.99 -2.12
C ARG A 485 10.10 -17.33 -3.40
N LYS A 486 9.13 -16.42 -3.29
CA LYS A 486 8.58 -15.70 -4.45
C LYS A 486 9.51 -14.61 -4.97
N MET A 487 10.15 -13.84 -4.09
CA MET A 487 11.11 -12.80 -4.48
C MET A 487 12.31 -13.39 -5.22
N PHE A 488 12.94 -14.44 -4.68
CA PHE A 488 14.11 -15.06 -5.28
C PHE A 488 13.79 -15.80 -6.59
N ARG A 489 12.65 -16.49 -6.69
CA ARG A 489 12.24 -17.18 -7.94
C ARG A 489 11.99 -16.23 -9.11
N ARG A 490 11.45 -15.02 -8.85
CA ARG A 490 11.10 -14.06 -9.91
C ARG A 490 12.29 -13.27 -10.45
N ILE A 491 13.46 -13.45 -9.86
CA ILE A 491 14.70 -12.90 -10.36
C ILE A 491 15.30 -13.98 -11.25
N PRO A 492 15.36 -13.80 -12.59
CA PRO A 492 16.10 -14.73 -13.42
C PRO A 492 17.53 -14.82 -12.87
N ASP A 493 18.01 -16.04 -12.69
CA ASP A 493 19.39 -16.30 -12.31
C ASP A 493 20.31 -15.49 -13.23
N LEU A 494 21.26 -14.77 -12.62
CA LEU A 494 22.34 -14.06 -13.30
C LEU A 494 23.20 -14.98 -14.20
N ALA A 495 22.95 -16.29 -14.19
CA ALA A 495 23.62 -17.30 -15.01
C ALA A 495 23.24 -17.29 -16.50
N GLN A 496 22.19 -16.57 -16.93
CA GLN A 496 21.79 -16.53 -18.35
C GLN A 496 22.37 -15.35 -19.15
N PHE A 497 23.05 -14.38 -18.51
CA PHE A 497 23.69 -13.27 -19.22
C PHE A 497 25.20 -13.44 -19.46
N ASN A 498 25.82 -14.50 -18.91
CA ASN A 498 27.24 -14.83 -19.12
C ASN A 498 27.46 -16.01 -20.09
N LYS A 499 26.47 -16.36 -20.92
CA LYS A 499 26.58 -17.45 -21.93
C LYS A 499 26.41 -17.01 -23.38
N THR A 500 26.46 -15.73 -23.63
CA THR A 500 26.53 -15.16 -24.99
C THR A 500 27.61 -14.09 -25.02
N GLU A 501 28.85 -14.54 -24.99
CA GLU A 501 29.97 -13.90 -25.67
C GLU A 501 30.63 -14.94 -26.56
#